data_AF-A0A6J7QF45-F1
#
_entry.id   AF-A0A6J7QF45-F1
#
_cell.length_a   1.000
_cell.length_b   1.000
_cell.length_c   1.000
_cell.angle_alpha   90.00
_cell.angle_beta   90.00
_cell.angle_gamma   90.00
#
_symmetry.space_group_name_H-M   'P 1'
#
loop_
_entity.id
_entity.type
_entity.pdbx_description
1 polymer ?
#
loop_
_entity_poly.entity_id
_entity_poly.type
_entity_poly.pdbx_seq_one_letter_code
_entity_poly.pdbx_strand_id
1 'polypeptide(L)'
;MASSKVFIGLPGYGRDWITAVQGTCPVSAPPGLIGGAKAATFKMSYASAKAIIDGATPIFDEKFSEATYSYKKVFNGLTAKGASTSCSVNRTVWYQSDRSYSERTKLVGKYQLGGVALWTLGMEDPTATTAMRTVALDTAPETVVSTAILEGAAEGRINYGEIFTLKGQITLKDGTPIAGLNVHVQIRRTNQSAWSVFTESITDAAGIVLVPITLGTSASFQLITDGTWERSDSVSTEVAVTVAPKLLIKAPTSAVHGGSVLISGKLFPLIAGQKVQLQKFTAGKWQNIGKESVTDSNGEFTLSTIEAKRGVITVRVFGLVGSESILSSERSIVVR
;
A
#
# COMPACT_ATOMS: atom_id res chain seq x y z
N MET A 1 17.39 -5.22 11.61
CA MET A 1 16.54 -4.10 12.07
C MET A 1 16.04 -3.39 10.83
N ALA A 2 14.74 -3.09 10.72
CA ALA A 2 14.22 -2.34 9.57
C ALA A 2 14.79 -0.91 9.56
N SER A 3 15.12 -0.37 8.38
CA SER A 3 15.65 0.99 8.22
C SER A 3 14.73 2.06 8.82
N SER A 4 13.42 1.84 8.70
CA SER A 4 12.36 2.69 9.29
C SER A 4 12.41 2.79 10.82
N LYS A 5 13.19 1.96 11.51
CA LYS A 5 13.44 2.04 12.96
C LYS A 5 14.74 2.77 13.32
N VAL A 6 15.48 3.27 12.34
CA VAL A 6 16.74 3.99 12.52
C VAL A 6 16.51 5.47 12.25
N PHE A 7 17.01 6.34 13.13
CA PHE A 7 16.90 7.79 13.01
C PHE A 7 18.29 8.41 12.88
N ILE A 8 18.45 9.41 12.01
CA ILE A 8 19.71 10.14 11.87
C ILE A 8 19.78 11.32 12.85
N GLY A 9 20.85 11.37 13.63
CA GLY A 9 21.12 12.48 14.55
C GLY A 9 21.66 13.71 13.82
N LEU A 10 21.02 14.87 14.03
CA LEU A 10 21.47 16.17 13.56
C LEU A 10 21.95 17.01 14.76
N PRO A 11 23.27 17.30 14.87
CA PRO A 11 23.78 18.15 15.93
C PRO A 11 23.23 19.58 15.82
N GLY A 12 22.59 20.08 16.87
CA GLY A 12 22.10 21.46 16.96
C GLY A 12 23.18 22.51 17.26
N TYR A 13 24.46 22.17 17.13
CA TYR A 13 25.57 23.03 17.52
C TYR A 13 26.78 22.81 16.61
N GLY A 14 27.61 23.85 16.49
CA GLY A 14 28.91 23.79 15.83
C GLY A 14 30.05 23.57 16.82
N ARG A 15 31.28 23.56 16.31
CA ARG A 15 32.52 23.38 17.05
C ARG A 15 33.53 24.44 16.66
N ASP A 16 34.10 25.13 17.64
CA ASP A 16 35.19 26.10 17.46
C ASP A 16 36.48 25.54 18.07
N TRP A 17 37.39 25.12 17.19
CA TRP A 17 38.64 24.43 17.54
C TRP A 17 39.79 25.40 17.66
N ILE A 18 40.67 25.19 18.65
CA ILE A 18 42.00 25.83 18.68
C ILE A 18 42.94 24.95 17.86
N THR A 19 43.39 25.45 16.71
CA THR A 19 44.25 24.70 15.80
C THR A 19 45.73 24.97 16.05
N ALA A 20 46.08 26.18 16.46
CA ALA A 20 47.45 26.53 16.85
C ALA A 20 47.47 27.70 17.84
N VAL A 21 48.53 27.75 18.66
CA VAL A 21 48.84 28.88 19.54
C VAL A 21 50.29 29.27 19.31
N GLN A 22 50.52 30.55 19.03
CA GLN A 22 51.85 31.11 18.78
C GLN A 22 52.14 32.21 19.81
N GLY A 23 53.32 32.20 20.40
CA GLY A 23 53.70 33.13 21.46
C GLY A 23 53.30 32.66 22.86
N THR A 24 53.51 33.51 23.87
CA THR A 24 53.15 33.23 25.26
C THR A 24 51.88 33.99 25.62
N CYS A 25 50.83 33.28 26.03
CA CYS A 25 49.57 33.94 26.36
C CYS A 25 49.67 34.69 27.70
N PRO A 26 49.09 35.89 27.79
CA PRO A 26 49.05 36.65 29.05
C PRO A 26 48.16 35.95 30.08
N VAL A 27 48.34 36.28 31.37
CA VAL A 27 47.52 35.70 32.45
C VAL A 27 46.04 36.10 32.38
N SER A 28 45.72 37.17 31.65
CA SER A 28 44.35 37.61 31.36
C SER A 28 43.67 36.79 30.25
N ALA A 29 44.40 35.96 29.51
CA ALA A 29 43.82 35.11 28.49
C ALA A 29 43.01 33.97 29.13
N PRO A 30 41.92 33.50 28.49
CA PRO A 30 41.17 32.36 28.99
C PRO A 30 42.07 31.14 29.22
N PRO A 31 41.82 30.32 30.25
CA PRO A 31 42.59 29.11 30.47
C PRO A 31 42.37 28.10 29.32
N GLY A 32 43.35 27.22 29.09
CA GLY A 32 43.21 26.11 28.14
C GLY A 32 43.51 26.45 26.67
N LEU A 33 44.20 27.56 26.38
CA LEU A 33 44.65 27.92 25.03
C LEU A 33 45.82 27.03 24.58
N ILE A 34 45.51 25.85 24.06
CA ILE A 34 46.48 24.88 23.54
C ILE A 34 45.98 24.37 22.18
N GLY A 35 46.90 24.18 21.23
CA GLY A 35 46.57 23.54 19.95
C GLY A 35 46.05 22.12 20.16
N GLY A 36 44.91 21.79 19.53
CA GLY A 36 44.26 20.49 19.69
C GLY A 36 43.43 20.35 20.96
N ALA A 37 43.18 21.44 21.70
CA ALA A 37 42.23 21.43 22.82
C ALA A 37 40.81 21.04 22.36
N LYS A 38 39.98 20.56 23.29
CA LYS A 38 38.56 20.26 23.03
C LYS A 38 37.88 21.50 22.44
N ALA A 39 37.13 21.31 21.35
CA ALA A 39 36.36 22.39 20.75
C ALA A 39 35.37 23.01 21.74
N ALA A 40 35.25 24.33 21.67
CA ALA A 40 34.14 25.03 22.29
C ALA A 40 32.85 24.80 21.48
N THR A 41 31.71 24.72 22.17
CA THR A 41 30.40 24.71 21.52
C THR A 41 30.18 26.03 20.79
N PHE A 42 29.78 25.96 19.52
CA PHE A 42 29.49 27.12 18.70
C PHE A 42 27.98 27.24 18.44
N LYS A 43 27.40 28.40 18.76
CA LYS A 43 25.98 28.68 18.55
C LYS A 43 25.74 29.03 17.09
N MET A 44 25.12 28.12 16.33
CA MET A 44 24.95 28.24 14.88
C MET A 44 23.97 29.36 14.50
N SER A 45 22.97 29.63 15.35
CA SER A 45 22.04 30.75 15.16
C SER A 45 22.71 32.13 15.09
N TYR A 46 23.96 32.24 15.54
CA TYR A 46 24.76 33.46 15.55
C TYR A 46 25.93 33.39 14.56
N ALA A 47 25.98 32.36 13.70
CA ALA A 47 27.15 32.06 12.89
C ALA A 47 27.57 33.21 11.98
N SER A 48 26.62 33.80 11.24
CA SER A 48 26.89 34.91 10.32
C SER A 48 27.42 36.14 11.04
N ALA A 49 26.80 36.53 12.16
CA ALA A 49 27.25 37.66 12.96
C ALA A 49 28.61 37.40 13.61
N LYS A 50 28.87 36.16 14.07
CA LYS A 50 30.17 35.79 14.65
C LYS A 50 31.28 35.79 13.61
N ALA A 51 31.03 35.32 12.41
CA ALA A 51 32.01 35.34 11.31
C ALA A 51 32.42 36.78 10.93
N ILE A 52 31.47 37.72 10.93
CA ILE A 52 31.75 39.16 10.73
C ILE A 52 32.66 39.69 11.85
N ILE A 53 32.35 39.38 13.11
CA ILE A 53 33.19 39.77 14.27
C ILE A 53 34.60 39.19 14.16
N ASP A 54 34.72 37.97 13.65
CA ASP A 54 35.99 37.28 13.47
C ASP A 54 36.74 37.69 12.20
N GLY A 55 36.16 38.57 11.37
CA GLY A 55 36.75 39.02 10.11
C GLY A 55 36.91 37.90 9.09
N ALA A 56 36.02 36.91 9.10
CA ALA A 56 36.10 35.72 8.27
C ALA A 56 34.82 35.52 7.44
N THR A 57 34.96 34.88 6.27
CA THR A 57 33.83 34.50 5.41
C THR A 57 33.62 32.99 5.49
N PRO A 58 32.47 32.52 5.98
CA PRO A 58 32.15 31.09 5.97
C PRO A 58 32.12 30.53 4.54
N ILE A 59 32.72 29.36 4.38
CA ILE A 59 32.65 28.56 3.16
C ILE A 59 31.98 27.22 3.47
N PHE A 60 31.25 26.66 2.50
CA PHE A 60 30.66 25.34 2.65
C PHE A 60 31.63 24.27 2.16
N ASP A 61 31.96 23.32 3.04
CA ASP A 61 32.77 22.15 2.70
C ASP A 61 31.86 21.01 2.26
N GLU A 62 31.93 20.66 0.98
CA GLU A 62 31.05 19.63 0.39
C GLU A 62 31.38 18.21 0.86
N LYS A 63 32.63 17.96 1.28
CA LYS A 63 33.07 16.64 1.74
C LYS A 63 32.45 16.30 3.09
N PHE A 64 32.40 17.27 4.00
CA PHE A 64 31.83 17.11 5.34
C PHE A 64 30.37 17.58 5.44
N SER A 65 29.87 18.25 4.40
CA SER A 65 28.53 18.85 4.37
C SER A 65 28.35 19.81 5.56
N GLU A 66 29.35 20.66 5.80
CA GLU A 66 29.40 21.62 6.91
C GLU A 66 29.97 22.96 6.45
N ALA A 67 29.48 24.04 7.07
CA ALA A 67 30.08 25.35 6.90
C ALA A 67 31.30 25.50 7.81
N THR A 68 32.35 26.14 7.31
CA THR A 68 33.61 26.32 8.02
C THR A 68 34.24 27.68 7.74
N TYR A 69 34.95 28.22 8.73
CA TYR A 69 35.87 29.34 8.55
C TYR A 69 36.98 29.28 9.58
N SER A 70 38.10 29.92 9.26
CA SER A 70 39.21 30.08 10.20
C SER A 70 39.42 31.54 10.53
N TYR A 71 39.81 31.81 11.78
CA TYR A 71 40.10 33.15 12.26
C TYR A 71 41.26 33.14 13.24
N LYS A 72 41.84 34.32 13.47
CA LYS A 72 42.96 34.52 14.39
C LYS A 72 42.55 35.48 15.50
N LYS A 73 42.70 35.05 16.75
CA LYS A 73 42.46 35.87 17.93
C LYS A 73 43.78 36.18 18.63
N VAL A 74 44.07 37.47 18.82
CA VAL A 74 45.28 37.93 19.49
C VAL A 74 44.94 38.33 20.92
N PHE A 75 45.71 37.84 21.88
CA PHE A 75 45.63 38.21 23.29
C PHE A 75 46.89 38.98 23.67
N ASN A 76 46.73 40.22 24.12
CA ASN A 76 47.82 41.07 24.62
C ASN A 76 47.66 41.25 26.13
N GLY A 77 48.78 41.31 26.85
CA GLY A 77 48.75 41.56 28.29
C GLY A 77 50.10 41.30 28.94
N LEU A 78 50.07 40.93 30.21
CA LEU A 78 51.26 40.64 31.00
C LEU A 78 51.39 39.15 31.31
N THR A 79 52.62 38.67 31.38
CA THR A 79 52.94 37.36 31.99
C THR A 79 52.74 37.42 33.51
N ALA A 80 52.78 36.26 34.17
CA ALA A 80 52.73 36.18 35.64
C ALA A 80 53.86 36.98 36.34
N LYS A 81 54.96 37.26 35.62
CA LYS A 81 56.10 38.04 36.10
C LYS A 81 56.02 39.53 35.73
N GLY A 82 54.89 40.00 35.18
CA GLY A 82 54.69 41.41 34.82
C GLY A 82 55.32 41.84 33.49
N ALA A 83 55.96 40.94 32.73
CA ALA A 83 56.51 41.27 31.41
C ALA A 83 55.40 41.32 30.34
N SER A 84 55.46 42.31 29.44
CA SER A 84 54.56 42.42 28.29
C SER A 84 54.66 41.20 27.37
N THR A 85 53.52 40.66 26.96
CA THR A 85 53.46 39.47 26.11
C THR A 85 52.23 39.47 25.22
N SER A 86 52.30 38.67 24.15
CA SER A 86 51.22 38.48 23.20
C SER A 86 51.20 37.03 22.72
N CYS A 87 50.01 36.48 22.56
CA CYS A 87 49.81 35.23 21.84
C CYS A 87 48.74 35.35 20.76
N SER A 88 48.96 34.61 19.68
CA SER A 88 48.05 34.46 18.56
C SER A 88 47.45 33.06 18.59
N VAL A 89 46.14 32.98 18.69
CA VAL A 89 45.38 31.73 18.69
C VAL A 89 44.68 31.59 17.35
N ASN A 90 45.08 30.60 16.56
CA ASN A 90 44.40 30.23 15.32
C ASN A 90 43.25 29.29 15.67
N ARG A 91 42.10 29.57 15.07
CA ARG A 91 40.86 28.84 15.34
C ARG A 91 40.15 28.47 14.06
N THR A 92 39.46 27.35 14.09
CA THR A 92 38.65 26.88 12.97
C THR A 92 37.28 26.46 13.48
N VAL A 93 36.25 27.09 12.94
CA VAL A 93 34.85 26.83 13.26
C VAL A 93 34.28 25.88 12.23
N TRP A 94 33.56 24.86 12.67
CA TRP A 94 32.76 23.95 11.86
C TRP A 94 31.33 23.95 12.38
N TYR A 95 30.34 24.11 11.51
CA TYR A 95 28.93 24.13 11.91
C TYR A 95 28.01 23.68 10.79
N GLN A 96 26.81 23.25 11.14
CA GLN A 96 25.79 22.89 10.17
C GLN A 96 24.98 24.12 9.77
N SER A 97 24.97 24.43 8.48
CA SER A 97 24.06 25.41 7.88
C SER A 97 22.74 24.76 7.48
N ASP A 98 21.77 25.55 7.07
CA ASP A 98 20.54 25.09 6.41
C ASP A 98 20.80 24.08 5.28
N ARG A 99 21.82 24.30 4.45
CA ARG A 99 22.28 23.34 3.44
C ARG A 99 22.68 22.00 4.08
N SER A 100 23.50 22.00 5.14
CA SER A 100 23.89 20.78 5.87
C SER A 100 22.67 20.01 6.39
N TYR A 101 21.71 20.72 6.98
CA TYR A 101 20.47 20.11 7.46
C TYR A 101 19.66 19.50 6.32
N SER A 102 19.54 20.19 5.18
CA SER A 102 18.82 19.67 4.02
C SER A 102 19.48 18.41 3.45
N GLU A 103 20.80 18.41 3.26
CA GLU A 103 21.54 17.29 2.68
C GLU A 103 21.47 16.05 3.59
N ARG A 104 21.57 16.23 4.91
CA ARG A 104 21.44 15.13 5.87
C ARG A 104 20.01 14.63 6.01
N THR A 105 19.01 15.52 5.93
CA THR A 105 17.59 15.12 5.94
C THR A 105 17.24 14.31 4.70
N LYS A 106 17.83 14.59 3.53
CA LYS A 106 17.64 13.79 2.30
C LYS A 106 18.10 12.34 2.46
N LEU A 107 18.97 12.05 3.42
CA LEU A 107 19.38 10.67 3.73
C LEU A 107 18.21 9.83 4.28
N VAL A 108 17.19 10.47 4.87
CA VAL A 108 15.96 9.80 5.32
C VAL A 108 15.26 9.15 4.15
N GLY A 109 14.94 9.92 3.10
CA GLY A 109 14.32 9.38 1.88
C GLY A 109 15.23 8.41 1.13
N LYS A 110 16.54 8.71 1.04
CA LYS A 110 17.52 7.85 0.34
C LYS A 110 17.63 6.46 0.96
N TYR A 111 17.65 6.36 2.29
CA TYR A 111 17.87 5.12 3.02
C TYR A 111 16.62 4.58 3.73
N GLN A 112 15.44 5.18 3.48
CA GLN A 112 14.17 4.81 4.11
C GLN A 112 14.28 4.76 5.64
N LEU A 113 14.88 5.81 6.23
CA LEU A 113 15.05 5.93 7.69
C LEU A 113 13.74 6.38 8.35
N GLY A 114 13.59 6.13 9.65
CA GLY A 114 12.42 6.57 10.41
C GLY A 114 12.30 8.09 10.58
N GLY A 115 13.39 8.83 10.32
CA GLY A 115 13.40 10.29 10.37
C GLY A 115 14.71 10.88 10.88
N VAL A 116 14.64 12.15 11.29
CA VAL A 116 15.75 12.90 11.89
C VAL A 116 15.51 13.12 13.38
N ALA A 117 16.57 13.11 14.18
CA ALA A 117 16.56 13.44 15.59
C ALA A 117 17.49 14.63 15.86
N LEU A 118 16.95 15.71 16.40
CA LEU A 118 17.74 16.90 16.74
C LEU A 118 18.33 16.75 18.14
N TRP A 119 19.65 16.86 18.26
CA TRP A 119 20.32 16.70 19.56
C TRP A 119 20.19 17.92 20.47
N THR A 120 19.96 19.11 19.90
CA THR A 120 19.76 20.36 20.65
C THR A 120 18.83 21.25 19.83
N LEU A 121 17.81 21.81 20.49
CA LEU A 121 16.84 22.72 19.89
C LEU A 121 17.16 24.16 20.30
N GLY A 122 17.03 25.11 19.36
CA GLY A 122 17.21 26.55 19.58
C GLY A 122 18.64 27.07 19.43
N MET A 123 19.58 26.24 18.97
CA MET A 123 20.98 26.63 18.68
C MET A 123 21.31 26.56 17.19
N GLU A 124 20.46 25.91 16.39
CA GLU A 124 20.50 25.82 14.94
C GLU A 124 20.35 27.18 14.26
N ASP A 125 20.73 27.23 12.98
CA ASP A 125 20.39 28.36 12.13
C ASP A 125 18.86 28.52 12.06
N PRO A 126 18.29 29.74 12.14
CA PRO A 126 16.85 29.94 12.06
C PRO A 126 16.18 29.34 10.81
N THR A 127 16.93 29.19 9.72
CA THR A 127 16.45 28.61 8.46
C THR A 127 16.58 27.08 8.39
N ALA A 128 17.27 26.44 9.36
CA ALA A 128 17.46 24.99 9.40
C ALA A 128 16.14 24.22 9.47
N THR A 129 15.19 24.68 10.29
CA THR A 129 13.87 24.05 10.42
C THR A 129 13.07 24.14 9.13
N THR A 130 13.16 25.26 8.42
CA THR A 130 12.53 25.43 7.10
C THR A 130 13.15 24.47 6.09
N ALA A 131 14.49 24.36 6.07
CA ALA A 131 15.20 23.43 5.18
C ALA A 131 14.83 21.96 5.42
N MET A 132 14.74 21.54 6.69
CA MET A 132 14.25 20.20 7.06
C MET A 132 12.81 19.98 6.62
N ARG A 133 11.93 20.97 6.84
CA ARG A 133 10.52 20.89 6.45
C ARG A 133 10.35 20.75 4.94
N THR A 134 11.12 21.48 4.14
CA THR A 134 11.08 21.37 2.67
C THR A 134 11.42 19.96 2.21
N VAL A 135 12.47 19.34 2.78
CA VAL A 135 12.83 17.96 2.46
C VAL A 135 11.76 16.97 2.92
N ALA A 136 11.17 17.19 4.10
CA ALA A 136 10.10 16.34 4.61
C ALA A 136 8.87 16.35 3.68
N LEU A 137 8.46 17.52 3.18
CA LEU A 137 7.36 17.67 2.23
C LEU A 137 7.64 17.05 0.85
N ASP A 138 8.91 16.97 0.45
CA ASP A 138 9.34 16.31 -0.80
C ASP A 138 9.42 14.78 -0.65
N THR A 139 9.61 14.29 0.58
CA THR A 139 9.75 12.86 0.87
C THR A 139 8.43 12.19 1.22
N ALA A 140 7.53 12.91 1.89
CA ALA A 140 6.25 12.40 2.36
C ALA A 140 5.09 12.82 1.44
N PRO A 141 4.00 12.04 1.39
CA PRO A 141 3.79 10.79 2.13
C PRO A 141 4.41 9.57 1.42
N GLU A 142 4.77 8.53 2.17
CA GLU A 142 5.28 7.28 1.59
C GLU A 142 4.25 6.64 0.67
N THR A 143 4.65 6.24 -0.52
CA THR A 143 3.75 5.63 -1.50
C THR A 143 3.30 4.25 -1.05
N VAL A 144 1.98 4.09 -0.90
CA VAL A 144 1.33 2.80 -0.64
C VAL A 144 0.98 2.13 -1.96
N VAL A 145 1.31 0.84 -2.09
CA VAL A 145 1.02 0.01 -3.26
C VAL A 145 0.01 -1.06 -2.86
N SER A 146 -1.13 -1.06 -3.55
CA SER A 146 -2.21 -2.02 -3.36
C SER A 146 -2.39 -2.90 -4.59
N THR A 147 -2.53 -4.20 -4.38
CA THR A 147 -2.87 -5.17 -5.43
C THR A 147 -4.07 -6.00 -5.00
N ALA A 148 -4.87 -6.42 -5.98
CA ALA A 148 -6.04 -7.26 -5.75
C ALA A 148 -6.03 -8.44 -6.72
N ILE A 149 -6.33 -9.63 -6.20
CA ILE A 149 -6.45 -10.87 -6.99
C ILE A 149 -7.66 -11.68 -6.53
N LEU A 150 -8.12 -12.59 -7.39
CA LEU A 150 -9.22 -13.51 -7.10
C LEU A 150 -8.67 -14.91 -6.81
N GLU A 151 -9.05 -15.47 -5.67
CA GLU A 151 -8.79 -16.87 -5.32
C GLU A 151 -10.12 -17.65 -5.37
N GLY A 152 -10.12 -18.81 -6.03
CA GLY A 152 -11.33 -19.62 -6.19
C GLY A 152 -12.27 -19.19 -7.34
N ALA A 153 -11.85 -18.25 -8.20
CA ALA A 153 -12.58 -17.85 -9.41
C ALA A 153 -11.65 -17.95 -10.63
N ALA A 154 -11.58 -19.13 -11.25
CA ALA A 154 -10.72 -19.37 -12.42
C ALA A 154 -11.10 -18.42 -13.56
N GLU A 155 -10.10 -17.72 -14.11
CA GLU A 155 -10.27 -16.73 -15.20
C GLU A 155 -11.30 -15.62 -14.88
N GLY A 156 -11.55 -15.34 -13.59
CA GLY A 156 -12.54 -14.37 -13.16
C GLY A 156 -13.99 -14.81 -13.42
N ARG A 157 -14.25 -16.13 -13.52
CA ARG A 157 -15.60 -16.66 -13.72
C ARG A 157 -16.01 -17.57 -12.56
N ILE A 158 -17.26 -17.41 -12.12
CA ILE A 158 -17.88 -18.22 -11.06
C ILE A 158 -19.30 -18.63 -11.48
N ASN A 159 -19.83 -19.70 -10.88
CA ASN A 159 -21.26 -20.00 -11.01
C ASN A 159 -22.08 -19.11 -10.07
N TYR A 160 -23.35 -18.91 -10.39
CA TYR A 160 -24.27 -18.19 -9.52
C TYR A 160 -24.24 -18.72 -8.08
N GLY A 161 -23.99 -17.81 -7.12
CA GLY A 161 -23.96 -18.10 -5.69
C GLY A 161 -22.74 -18.90 -5.21
N GLU A 162 -21.75 -19.12 -6.07
CA GLU A 162 -20.47 -19.72 -5.67
C GLU A 162 -19.65 -18.73 -4.83
N ILE A 163 -18.93 -19.26 -3.84
CA ILE A 163 -18.04 -18.48 -2.98
C ILE A 163 -16.67 -18.41 -3.63
N PHE A 164 -16.13 -17.21 -3.73
CA PHE A 164 -14.72 -16.97 -4.05
C PHE A 164 -14.12 -16.01 -3.01
N THR A 165 -12.82 -15.81 -3.04
CA THR A 165 -12.12 -14.89 -2.13
C THR A 165 -11.45 -13.78 -2.94
N LEU A 166 -11.75 -12.53 -2.56
CA LEU A 166 -10.97 -11.39 -2.98
C LEU A 166 -9.79 -11.24 -2.02
N LYS A 167 -8.57 -11.34 -2.56
CA LYS A 167 -7.34 -11.17 -1.80
C LYS A 167 -6.67 -9.87 -2.18
N GLY A 168 -6.41 -9.04 -1.17
CA GLY A 168 -5.63 -7.83 -1.30
C GLY A 168 -4.25 -7.97 -0.67
N GLN A 169 -3.25 -7.37 -1.28
CA GLN A 169 -1.94 -7.19 -0.67
C GLN A 169 -1.55 -5.72 -0.73
N ILE A 170 -1.24 -5.15 0.43
CA ILE A 170 -0.91 -3.75 0.62
C ILE A 170 0.49 -3.63 1.22
N THR A 171 1.35 -2.94 0.50
CA THR A 171 2.79 -2.80 0.79
C THR A 171 3.27 -1.38 0.58
N LEU A 172 4.42 -1.04 1.14
CA LEU A 172 5.18 0.13 0.70
C LEU A 172 5.89 -0.17 -0.64
N LYS A 173 6.43 0.86 -1.28
CA LYS A 173 7.17 0.73 -2.55
C LYS A 173 8.35 -0.26 -2.49
N ASP A 174 8.93 -0.50 -1.32
CA ASP A 174 10.02 -1.46 -1.10
C ASP A 174 9.53 -2.91 -0.88
N GLY A 175 8.21 -3.14 -0.91
CA GLY A 175 7.57 -4.43 -0.65
C GLY A 175 7.31 -4.73 0.82
N THR A 176 7.64 -3.82 1.74
CA THR A 176 7.35 -3.99 3.17
C THR A 176 5.84 -4.05 3.40
N PRO A 177 5.30 -5.11 4.05
CA PRO A 177 3.88 -5.22 4.31
C PRO A 177 3.41 -4.19 5.34
N ILE A 178 2.19 -3.68 5.13
CA ILE A 178 1.58 -2.72 6.04
C ILE A 178 0.49 -3.42 6.86
N ALA A 179 0.73 -3.61 8.15
CA ALA A 179 -0.25 -4.21 9.07
C ALA A 179 -1.18 -3.16 9.71
N GLY A 180 -2.40 -3.56 10.05
CA GLY A 180 -3.36 -2.72 10.78
C GLY A 180 -3.94 -1.56 9.98
N LEU A 181 -3.86 -1.59 8.65
CA LEU A 181 -4.38 -0.55 7.77
C LEU A 181 -5.83 -0.85 7.38
N ASN A 182 -6.72 0.14 7.51
CA ASN A 182 -8.08 0.04 7.01
C ASN A 182 -8.10 0.04 5.48
N VAL A 183 -8.85 -0.90 4.91
CA VAL A 183 -9.02 -1.09 3.48
C VAL A 183 -10.51 -1.10 3.15
N HIS A 184 -10.91 -0.19 2.27
CA HIS A 184 -12.26 -0.13 1.70
C HIS A 184 -12.31 -1.05 0.49
N VAL A 185 -13.10 -2.12 0.57
CA VAL A 185 -13.40 -2.96 -0.58
C VAL A 185 -14.56 -2.34 -1.32
N GLN A 186 -14.32 -1.92 -2.56
CA GLN A 186 -15.35 -1.34 -3.40
C GLN A 186 -15.82 -2.33 -4.47
N ILE A 187 -17.10 -2.20 -4.83
CA ILE A 187 -17.76 -2.98 -5.87
C ILE A 187 -18.43 -2.05 -6.89
N ARG A 188 -18.33 -2.41 -8.18
CA ARG A 188 -19.08 -1.83 -9.29
C ARG A 188 -19.76 -2.93 -10.08
N ARG A 189 -21.10 -2.99 -10.02
CA ARG A 189 -21.90 -3.97 -10.78
C ARG A 189 -22.04 -3.54 -12.24
N THR A 190 -22.34 -4.48 -13.14
CA THR A 190 -22.45 -4.21 -14.59
C THR A 190 -23.47 -3.13 -14.96
N ASN A 191 -24.48 -2.91 -14.13
CA ASN A 191 -25.51 -1.88 -14.33
C ASN A 191 -25.21 -0.56 -13.60
N GLN A 192 -24.01 -0.40 -13.03
CA GLN A 192 -23.60 0.78 -12.26
C GLN A 192 -22.33 1.38 -12.87
N SER A 193 -22.29 2.70 -12.97
CA SER A 193 -21.11 3.44 -13.40
C SER A 193 -20.20 3.82 -12.22
N ALA A 194 -20.78 4.03 -11.03
CA ALA A 194 -20.06 4.43 -9.83
C ALA A 194 -19.63 3.25 -8.96
N TRP A 195 -18.48 3.40 -8.31
CA TRP A 195 -18.02 2.50 -7.25
C TRP A 195 -18.80 2.74 -5.95
N SER A 196 -19.03 1.67 -5.20
CA SER A 196 -19.66 1.72 -3.87
C SER A 196 -18.87 0.87 -2.89
N VAL A 197 -18.80 1.28 -1.62
CA VAL A 197 -18.16 0.47 -0.57
C VAL A 197 -19.02 -0.77 -0.32
N PHE A 198 -18.42 -1.94 -0.52
CA PHE A 198 -19.01 -3.24 -0.25
C PHE A 198 -18.78 -3.67 1.19
N THR A 199 -17.54 -3.54 1.65
CA THR A 199 -17.14 -3.85 3.03
C THR A 199 -15.83 -3.16 3.36
N GLU A 200 -15.48 -3.14 4.64
CA GLU A 200 -14.21 -2.67 5.15
C GLU A 200 -13.44 -3.84 5.76
N SER A 201 -12.12 -3.81 5.63
CA SER A 201 -11.23 -4.82 6.20
C SER A 201 -9.99 -4.16 6.77
N ILE A 202 -9.21 -4.91 7.54
CA ILE A 202 -7.96 -4.45 8.15
C ILE A 202 -6.86 -5.42 7.73
N THR A 203 -5.73 -4.90 7.28
CA THR A 203 -4.58 -5.73 6.89
C THR A 203 -3.99 -6.49 8.08
N ASP A 204 -3.64 -7.75 7.84
CA ASP A 204 -2.92 -8.58 8.81
C ASP A 204 -1.41 -8.22 8.88
N ALA A 205 -0.65 -8.99 9.67
CA ALA A 205 0.80 -8.79 9.83
C ALA A 205 1.60 -8.94 8.51
N ALA A 206 1.04 -9.60 7.50
CA ALA A 206 1.62 -9.78 6.17
C ALA A 206 1.10 -8.73 5.17
N GLY A 207 0.31 -7.75 5.60
CA GLY A 207 -0.27 -6.73 4.73
C GLY A 207 -1.39 -7.27 3.85
N ILE A 208 -2.02 -8.38 4.23
CA ILE A 208 -3.02 -9.09 3.44
C ILE A 208 -4.42 -8.81 3.99
N VAL A 209 -5.39 -8.67 3.08
CA VAL A 209 -6.83 -8.74 3.38
C VAL A 209 -7.46 -9.88 2.59
N LEU A 210 -8.33 -10.65 3.23
CA LEU A 210 -9.07 -11.76 2.61
C LEU A 210 -10.56 -11.55 2.83
N VAL A 211 -11.31 -11.39 1.74
CA VAL A 211 -12.75 -11.15 1.78
C VAL A 211 -13.47 -12.25 1.01
N PRO A 212 -14.19 -13.16 1.68
CA PRO A 212 -15.03 -14.14 1.02
C PRO A 212 -16.28 -13.47 0.45
N ILE A 213 -16.59 -13.73 -0.82
CA ILE A 213 -17.67 -13.06 -1.57
C ILE A 213 -18.52 -14.11 -2.27
N THR A 214 -19.83 -13.87 -2.31
CA THR A 214 -20.77 -14.53 -3.21
C THR A 214 -21.47 -13.48 -4.06
N LEU A 215 -21.73 -13.81 -5.33
CA LEU A 215 -22.40 -12.88 -6.25
C LEU A 215 -23.60 -13.53 -6.94
N GLY A 216 -24.65 -12.72 -7.11
CA GLY A 216 -25.78 -13.04 -7.98
C GLY A 216 -25.67 -12.45 -9.39
N THR A 217 -24.79 -11.48 -9.60
CA THR A 217 -24.57 -10.77 -10.87
C THR A 217 -23.09 -10.44 -11.03
N SER A 218 -22.62 -10.36 -12.26
CA SER A 218 -21.25 -9.92 -12.57
C SER A 218 -20.93 -8.54 -11.98
N ALA A 219 -19.69 -8.36 -11.54
CA ALA A 219 -19.23 -7.13 -10.90
C ALA A 219 -17.69 -7.02 -10.97
N SER A 220 -17.19 -5.82 -10.79
CA SER A 220 -15.77 -5.55 -10.58
C SER A 220 -15.49 -5.12 -9.15
N PHE A 221 -14.28 -5.39 -8.68
CA PHE A 221 -13.78 -4.99 -7.36
C PHE A 221 -12.49 -4.20 -7.45
N GLN A 222 -12.31 -3.32 -6.48
CA GLN A 222 -11.03 -2.66 -6.20
C GLN A 222 -10.90 -2.44 -4.70
N LEU A 223 -9.67 -2.25 -4.23
CA LEU A 223 -9.34 -1.93 -2.86
C LEU A 223 -8.85 -0.48 -2.80
N ILE A 224 -9.32 0.26 -1.80
CA ILE A 224 -8.86 1.63 -1.54
C ILE A 224 -8.37 1.75 -0.10
N THR A 225 -7.29 2.48 0.10
CA THR A 225 -6.80 2.86 1.43
C THR A 225 -6.82 4.36 1.58
N ASP A 226 -7.15 4.85 2.77
CA ASP A 226 -7.11 6.28 3.05
C ASP A 226 -5.68 6.77 3.28
N GLY A 227 -5.38 7.95 2.73
CA GLY A 227 -4.10 8.62 2.93
C GLY A 227 -4.00 9.25 4.31
N THR A 228 -2.78 9.32 4.82
CA THR A 228 -2.40 10.03 6.04
C THR A 228 -1.25 10.99 5.73
N TRP A 229 -0.80 11.75 6.73
CA TRP A 229 0.41 12.56 6.57
C TRP A 229 1.69 11.71 6.40
N GLU A 230 1.66 10.45 6.83
CA GLU A 230 2.78 9.51 6.76
C GLU A 230 2.78 8.72 5.43
N ARG A 231 1.60 8.41 4.90
CA ARG A 231 1.39 7.45 3.82
C ARG A 231 0.33 7.90 2.82
N SER A 232 0.59 7.72 1.53
CA SER A 232 -0.37 8.08 0.49
C SER A 232 -1.61 7.19 0.59
N ASP A 233 -2.72 7.68 0.06
CA ASP A 233 -3.80 6.80 -0.34
C ASP A 233 -3.33 5.83 -1.43
N SER A 234 -4.10 4.78 -1.66
CA SER A 234 -3.83 3.84 -2.74
C SER A 234 -5.11 3.23 -3.28
N VAL A 235 -5.06 2.85 -4.55
CA VAL A 235 -6.13 2.14 -5.25
C VAL A 235 -5.50 0.92 -5.93
N SER A 236 -6.08 -0.26 -5.74
CA SER A 236 -5.61 -1.48 -6.40
C SER A 236 -5.97 -1.51 -7.88
N THR A 237 -5.36 -2.46 -8.60
CA THR A 237 -5.89 -2.88 -9.90
C THR A 237 -7.34 -3.37 -9.78
N GLU A 238 -8.15 -3.07 -10.80
CA GLU A 238 -9.52 -3.58 -10.92
C GLU A 238 -9.48 -5.09 -11.22
N VAL A 239 -10.31 -5.86 -10.51
CA VAL A 239 -10.55 -7.27 -10.79
C VAL A 239 -12.01 -7.52 -11.12
N ALA A 240 -12.28 -8.06 -12.30
CA ALA A 240 -13.62 -8.34 -12.78
C ALA A 240 -14.03 -9.79 -12.52
N VAL A 241 -15.29 -9.99 -12.14
CA VAL A 241 -15.91 -11.30 -11.93
C VAL A 241 -17.16 -11.42 -12.80
N THR A 242 -17.18 -12.46 -13.64
CA THR A 242 -18.34 -12.84 -14.45
C THR A 242 -19.10 -13.97 -13.78
N VAL A 243 -20.42 -13.80 -13.59
CA VAL A 243 -21.30 -14.81 -13.00
C VAL A 243 -21.99 -15.61 -14.10
N ALA A 244 -21.68 -16.90 -14.19
CA ALA A 244 -22.35 -17.85 -15.06
C ALA A 244 -23.70 -18.28 -14.44
N PRO A 245 -24.78 -18.37 -15.23
CA PRO A 245 -26.07 -18.84 -14.75
C PRO A 245 -26.00 -20.31 -14.33
N LYS A 246 -26.89 -20.70 -13.41
CA LYS A 246 -26.98 -22.06 -12.85
C LYS A 246 -28.39 -22.60 -13.03
N LEU A 247 -28.48 -23.84 -13.51
CA LEU A 247 -29.76 -24.51 -13.75
C LEU A 247 -29.90 -25.70 -12.80
N LEU A 248 -30.89 -25.64 -11.91
CA LEU A 248 -31.20 -26.70 -10.96
C LEU A 248 -32.46 -27.44 -11.40
N ILE A 249 -32.43 -28.77 -11.36
CA ILE A 249 -33.58 -29.61 -11.72
C ILE A 249 -33.94 -30.61 -10.63
N LYS A 250 -35.23 -30.88 -10.55
CA LYS A 250 -35.85 -31.94 -9.77
C LYS A 250 -36.62 -32.85 -10.71
N ALA A 251 -36.19 -34.11 -10.77
CA ALA A 251 -36.83 -35.16 -11.55
C ALA A 251 -37.26 -36.29 -10.61
N PRO A 252 -38.34 -37.04 -10.93
CA PRO A 252 -38.72 -38.23 -10.18
C PRO A 252 -37.64 -39.30 -10.33
N THR A 253 -37.51 -40.17 -9.32
CA THR A 253 -36.58 -41.32 -9.37
C THR A 253 -37.15 -42.49 -10.18
N SER A 254 -38.48 -42.58 -10.32
CA SER A 254 -39.16 -43.57 -11.14
C SER A 254 -40.40 -43.02 -11.82
N ALA A 255 -40.76 -43.57 -12.97
CA ALA A 255 -41.97 -43.24 -13.72
C ALA A 255 -42.64 -44.49 -14.29
N VAL A 256 -43.94 -44.42 -14.57
CA VAL A 256 -44.69 -45.49 -15.22
C VAL A 256 -44.48 -45.40 -16.74
N HIS A 257 -44.23 -46.53 -17.41
CA HIS A 257 -44.11 -46.58 -18.87
C HIS A 257 -45.39 -46.07 -19.55
N GLY A 258 -45.23 -45.26 -20.59
CA GLY A 258 -46.34 -44.57 -21.26
C GLY A 258 -46.98 -43.45 -20.44
N GLY A 259 -46.58 -43.25 -19.18
CA GLY A 259 -47.00 -42.15 -18.33
C GLY A 259 -46.22 -40.85 -18.59
N SER A 260 -46.81 -39.72 -18.19
CA SER A 260 -46.15 -38.41 -18.24
C SER A 260 -45.12 -38.29 -17.12
N VAL A 261 -43.87 -37.99 -17.49
CA VAL A 261 -42.77 -37.70 -16.58
C VAL A 261 -42.61 -36.20 -16.46
N LEU A 262 -42.85 -35.65 -15.28
CA LEU A 262 -42.68 -34.22 -14.98
C LEU A 262 -41.29 -33.95 -14.42
N ILE A 263 -40.54 -33.05 -15.05
CA ILE A 263 -39.28 -32.51 -14.55
C ILE A 263 -39.49 -31.03 -14.28
N SER A 264 -39.30 -30.62 -13.04
CA SER A 264 -39.30 -29.20 -12.66
C SER A 264 -37.89 -28.69 -12.46
N GLY A 265 -37.71 -27.38 -12.58
CA GLY A 265 -36.42 -26.78 -12.29
C GLY A 265 -36.51 -25.28 -12.10
N LYS A 266 -35.35 -24.72 -11.74
CA LYS A 266 -35.18 -23.31 -11.43
C LYS A 266 -33.87 -22.80 -12.02
N LEU A 267 -33.95 -21.67 -12.69
CA LEU A 267 -32.83 -20.93 -13.25
C LEU A 267 -32.38 -19.85 -12.27
N PHE A 268 -31.06 -19.73 -12.10
CA PHE A 268 -30.44 -18.64 -11.36
C PHE A 268 -29.42 -17.90 -12.24
N PRO A 269 -29.40 -16.55 -12.26
CA PRO A 269 -30.33 -15.64 -11.59
C PRO A 269 -31.79 -15.79 -12.09
N LEU A 270 -32.76 -15.27 -11.33
CA LEU A 270 -34.19 -15.41 -11.62
C LEU A 270 -34.58 -14.56 -12.84
N ILE A 271 -34.47 -15.14 -14.04
CA ILE A 271 -34.74 -14.46 -15.30
C ILE A 271 -35.91 -15.17 -15.98
N ALA A 272 -36.96 -14.43 -16.35
CA ALA A 272 -38.09 -14.92 -17.10
C ALA A 272 -37.79 -15.03 -18.61
N GLY A 273 -38.59 -15.84 -19.30
CA GLY A 273 -38.56 -15.96 -20.76
C GLY A 273 -37.34 -16.68 -21.33
N GLN A 274 -36.51 -17.30 -20.48
CA GLN A 274 -35.35 -18.06 -20.93
C GLN A 274 -35.80 -19.45 -21.38
N LYS A 275 -35.34 -19.84 -22.56
CA LYS A 275 -35.71 -21.11 -23.19
C LYS A 275 -34.97 -22.26 -22.53
N VAL A 276 -35.71 -23.30 -22.19
CA VAL A 276 -35.17 -24.54 -21.63
C VAL A 276 -35.76 -25.75 -22.35
N GLN A 277 -34.90 -26.72 -22.62
CA GLN A 277 -35.22 -27.94 -23.37
C GLN A 277 -34.73 -29.17 -22.61
N LEU A 278 -35.58 -30.19 -22.52
CA LEU A 278 -35.17 -31.48 -21.95
C LEU A 278 -34.28 -32.22 -22.95
N GLN A 279 -33.18 -32.78 -22.47
CA GLN A 279 -32.31 -33.66 -23.23
C GLN A 279 -32.26 -35.04 -22.60
N LYS A 280 -32.22 -36.07 -23.44
CA LYS A 280 -32.04 -37.46 -23.05
C LYS A 280 -30.79 -38.03 -23.68
N PHE A 281 -30.04 -38.79 -22.90
CA PHE A 281 -28.85 -39.49 -23.38
C PHE A 281 -29.26 -40.78 -24.08
N THR A 282 -29.01 -40.86 -25.38
CA THR A 282 -29.34 -42.02 -26.22
C THR A 282 -28.16 -42.33 -27.14
N ALA A 283 -27.70 -43.59 -27.13
CA ALA A 283 -26.63 -44.07 -28.02
C ALA A 283 -25.36 -43.17 -28.02
N GLY A 284 -24.91 -42.75 -26.83
CA GLY A 284 -23.70 -41.94 -26.68
C GLY A 284 -23.87 -40.44 -26.96
N LYS A 285 -25.08 -39.97 -27.29
CA LYS A 285 -25.36 -38.57 -27.63
C LYS A 285 -26.54 -38.01 -26.86
N TRP A 286 -26.49 -36.71 -26.58
CA TRP A 286 -27.61 -35.97 -26.01
C TRP A 286 -28.57 -35.54 -27.11
N GLN A 287 -29.84 -35.87 -26.95
CA GLN A 287 -30.91 -35.54 -27.91
C GLN A 287 -31.99 -34.71 -27.22
N ASN A 288 -32.43 -33.63 -27.87
CA ASN A 288 -33.55 -32.81 -27.42
C ASN A 288 -34.84 -33.64 -27.49
N ILE A 289 -35.62 -33.68 -26.41
CA ILE A 289 -36.88 -34.40 -26.31
C ILE A 289 -37.97 -33.51 -25.70
N GLY A 290 -39.23 -33.79 -26.02
CA GLY A 290 -40.36 -33.03 -25.53
C GLY A 290 -40.44 -31.60 -26.09
N LYS A 291 -41.39 -30.82 -25.57
CA LYS A 291 -41.61 -29.43 -25.95
C LYS A 291 -40.70 -28.48 -25.15
N GLU A 292 -40.18 -27.47 -25.82
CA GLU A 292 -39.47 -26.36 -25.18
C GLU A 292 -40.39 -25.64 -24.16
N SER A 293 -39.81 -25.28 -23.02
CA SER A 293 -40.46 -24.49 -21.98
C SER A 293 -39.71 -23.18 -21.79
N VAL A 294 -40.35 -22.23 -21.13
CA VAL A 294 -39.75 -20.93 -20.78
C VAL A 294 -39.81 -20.73 -19.28
N THR A 295 -38.79 -20.09 -18.73
CA THR A 295 -38.79 -19.72 -17.31
C THR A 295 -39.82 -18.64 -17.01
N ASP A 296 -40.48 -18.73 -15.86
CA ASP A 296 -41.39 -17.70 -15.36
C ASP A 296 -40.65 -16.56 -14.61
N SER A 297 -41.40 -15.63 -14.01
CA SER A 297 -40.83 -14.52 -13.22
C SER A 297 -40.00 -14.96 -12.02
N ASN A 298 -40.19 -16.18 -11.54
CA ASN A 298 -39.44 -16.77 -10.45
C ASN A 298 -38.28 -17.65 -10.96
N GLY A 299 -37.99 -17.63 -12.27
CA GLY A 299 -37.00 -18.49 -12.91
C GLY A 299 -37.40 -19.96 -12.95
N GLU A 300 -38.65 -20.29 -12.63
CA GLU A 300 -39.14 -21.66 -12.53
C GLU A 300 -39.68 -22.14 -13.88
N PHE A 301 -39.54 -23.44 -14.12
CA PHE A 301 -40.05 -24.07 -15.33
C PHE A 301 -40.46 -25.52 -15.05
N THR A 302 -41.35 -26.03 -15.90
CA THR A 302 -41.73 -27.44 -15.91
C THR A 302 -41.65 -27.97 -17.34
N LEU A 303 -41.09 -29.17 -17.47
CA LEU A 303 -40.95 -29.93 -18.71
C LEU A 303 -41.65 -31.28 -18.52
N SER A 304 -42.24 -31.81 -19.58
CA SER A 304 -42.83 -33.14 -19.59
C SER A 304 -42.33 -34.00 -20.75
N THR A 305 -42.20 -35.29 -20.51
CA THR A 305 -41.91 -36.30 -21.54
C THR A 305 -42.69 -37.57 -21.28
N ILE A 306 -42.87 -38.40 -22.30
CA ILE A 306 -43.50 -39.71 -22.20
C ILE A 306 -42.48 -40.76 -22.65
N GLU A 307 -42.25 -41.77 -21.82
CA GLU A 307 -41.31 -42.85 -22.11
C GLU A 307 -42.05 -44.16 -22.29
N ALA A 308 -42.17 -44.62 -23.53
CA ALA A 308 -42.90 -45.85 -23.86
C ALA A 308 -42.14 -47.14 -23.51
N LYS A 309 -40.80 -47.08 -23.44
CA LYS A 309 -39.95 -48.26 -23.16
C LYS A 309 -39.56 -48.28 -21.69
N ARG A 310 -39.69 -49.46 -21.07
CA ARG A 310 -39.16 -49.71 -19.72
C ARG A 310 -37.63 -49.67 -19.75
N GLY A 311 -37.02 -49.25 -18.65
CA GLY A 311 -35.56 -49.15 -18.51
C GLY A 311 -35.14 -47.92 -17.72
N VAL A 312 -33.84 -47.64 -17.70
CA VAL A 312 -33.30 -46.42 -17.07
C VAL A 312 -33.02 -45.39 -18.16
N ILE A 313 -33.55 -44.18 -17.99
CA ILE A 313 -33.22 -43.04 -18.83
C ILE A 313 -32.35 -42.06 -18.06
N THR A 314 -31.39 -41.44 -18.74
CA THR A 314 -30.60 -40.33 -18.19
C THR A 314 -31.00 -39.05 -18.89
N VAL A 315 -31.41 -38.06 -18.11
CA VAL A 315 -31.90 -36.77 -18.59
C VAL A 315 -31.11 -35.61 -18.00
N ARG A 316 -31.08 -34.51 -18.72
CA ARG A 316 -30.61 -33.19 -18.25
C ARG A 316 -31.43 -32.11 -18.93
N VAL A 317 -31.36 -30.89 -18.41
CA VAL A 317 -31.97 -29.73 -19.06
C VAL A 317 -30.87 -28.86 -19.65
N PHE A 318 -31.08 -28.49 -20.91
CA PHE A 318 -30.29 -27.50 -21.62
C PHE A 318 -31.05 -26.17 -21.63
N GLY A 319 -30.37 -25.07 -21.36
CA GLY A 319 -30.95 -23.73 -21.43
C GLY A 319 -30.06 -22.76 -22.19
N LEU A 320 -30.66 -21.68 -22.66
CA LEU A 320 -29.97 -20.53 -23.22
C LEU A 320 -30.31 -19.30 -22.39
N VAL A 321 -29.29 -18.64 -21.84
CA VAL A 321 -29.43 -17.37 -21.14
C VAL A 321 -28.65 -16.31 -21.91
N GLY A 322 -29.38 -15.47 -22.64
CA GLY A 322 -28.76 -14.63 -23.68
C GLY A 322 -28.07 -15.48 -24.74
N SER A 323 -26.76 -15.34 -24.89
CA SER A 323 -25.92 -16.14 -25.80
C SER A 323 -25.23 -17.33 -25.13
N GLU A 324 -25.35 -17.48 -23.81
CA GLU A 324 -24.66 -18.51 -23.04
C GLU A 324 -25.49 -19.79 -22.94
N SER A 325 -24.87 -20.92 -23.29
CA SER A 325 -25.46 -22.25 -23.09
C SER A 325 -25.20 -22.77 -21.68
N ILE A 326 -26.26 -23.23 -21.02
CA ILE A 326 -26.18 -23.79 -19.66
C ILE A 326 -26.77 -25.20 -19.61
N LEU A 327 -26.20 -26.03 -18.74
CA LEU A 327 -26.61 -27.42 -18.54
C LEU A 327 -26.91 -27.66 -17.06
N SER A 328 -27.99 -28.40 -16.78
CA SER A 328 -28.22 -28.92 -15.43
C SER A 328 -27.31 -30.11 -15.13
N SER A 329 -27.25 -30.48 -13.85
CA SER A 329 -26.83 -31.82 -13.45
C SER A 329 -27.67 -32.91 -14.13
N GLU A 330 -27.07 -34.06 -14.39
CA GLU A 330 -27.74 -35.23 -14.94
C GLU A 330 -28.61 -35.93 -13.89
N ARG A 331 -29.72 -36.53 -14.33
CA ARG A 331 -30.66 -37.29 -13.50
C ARG A 331 -31.03 -38.60 -14.18
N SER A 332 -30.96 -39.70 -13.43
CA SER A 332 -31.43 -41.01 -13.87
C SER A 332 -32.85 -41.27 -13.37
N ILE A 333 -33.72 -41.75 -14.25
CA ILE A 333 -35.13 -42.08 -13.94
C ILE A 333 -35.38 -43.52 -14.36
N VAL A 334 -35.95 -44.31 -13.45
CA VAL A 334 -36.33 -45.70 -13.72
C VAL A 334 -37.76 -45.77 -14.26
N VAL A 335 -37.92 -46.14 -15.53
CA VAL A 335 -39.22 -46.32 -16.19
C VAL A 335 -39.69 -47.76 -16.00
N ARG A 336 -40.84 -47.95 -15.34
CA ARG A 336 -41.39 -49.24 -14.92
C ARG A 336 -42.67 -49.63 -15.65
#